data_AF-A0A379VNR2-F1
#
_entry.id   AF-A0A379VNR2-F1
#
_cell.length_a   1.000
_cell.length_b   1.000
_cell.length_c   1.000
_cell.angle_alpha   90.00
_cell.angle_beta   90.00
_cell.angle_gamma   90.00
#
_symmetry.space_group_name_H-M   'P 1'
#
loop_
_entity.id
_entity.type
_entity.pdbx_description
1 polymer ?
#
loop_
_entity_poly.entity_id
_entity_poly.type
_entity_poly.pdbx_seq_one_letter_code
_entity_poly.pdbx_strand_id
1 'polypeptide(L)'
;MTGPLSGPKLAGEVSNPLRTQDESNETWTRVAHTDAAGNPDAGGCAANRLPRIDQLEALYNANSGGKINGIQGWPVYLNYWSSTYQSATTWKLIALANGSEFANSNVSIYASCLASDNPVPAAITIEPVDPSLWYDGSDVHAVKVKKGDTLQLKVTVKDASGNPVPEAPFVLTRGDGYDRRGEKYTAQDGDDLQGIVTPVVIDGDRWPGPPLKWGRRPALTAPALLVLPARTPTAPHRD
;
A
#
# COMPACT_ATOMS: atom_id res chain seq x y z
N MET A 1 4.52 -7.78 17.81
CA MET A 1 5.51 -6.91 18.47
C MET A 1 6.38 -6.30 17.38
N THR A 2 6.36 -4.98 17.24
CA THR A 2 7.37 -4.26 16.46
C THR A 2 8.74 -4.58 17.04
N GLY A 3 9.70 -5.00 16.21
CA GLY A 3 11.09 -5.17 16.66
C GLY A 3 11.67 -3.83 17.14
N PRO A 4 12.86 -3.81 17.78
CA PRO A 4 13.46 -2.56 18.21
C PRO A 4 13.77 -1.66 17.02
N LEU A 5 13.43 -0.38 17.12
CA LEU A 5 13.81 0.66 16.18
C LEU A 5 14.98 1.48 16.74
N SER A 6 15.91 1.88 15.88
CA SER A 6 16.90 2.91 16.18
C SER A 6 16.38 4.28 15.76
N GLY A 7 16.81 5.31 16.49
CA GLY A 7 16.48 6.70 16.17
C GLY A 7 17.20 7.20 14.91
N PRO A 8 16.89 8.44 14.49
CA PRO A 8 17.60 9.11 13.42
C PRO A 8 19.09 9.24 13.70
N LYS A 9 19.89 9.37 12.64
CA LYS A 9 21.33 9.60 12.78
C LYS A 9 21.62 11.05 13.10
N LEU A 10 22.57 11.28 14.01
CA LEU A 10 23.19 12.58 14.18
C LEU A 10 24.01 12.92 12.93
N ALA A 11 24.17 14.21 12.62
CA ALA A 11 24.96 14.66 11.49
C ALA A 11 26.42 14.19 11.57
N GLY A 12 26.98 14.10 12.79
CA GLY A 12 28.33 13.58 13.02
C GLY A 12 28.49 12.06 12.83
N GLU A 13 27.39 11.30 12.78
CA GLU A 13 27.42 9.85 12.50
C GLU A 13 27.46 9.54 11.00
N VAL A 14 27.31 10.56 10.15
CA VAL A 14 27.22 10.45 8.69
C VAL A 14 28.39 11.21 8.08
N SER A 15 29.17 10.57 7.20
CA SER A 15 30.41 11.19 6.70
C SER A 15 30.16 12.47 5.89
N ASN A 16 29.04 12.56 5.18
CA ASN A 16 28.62 13.73 4.40
C ASN A 16 27.09 13.89 4.43
N PRO A 17 26.51 14.42 5.51
CA PRO A 17 25.06 14.58 5.60
C PRO A 17 24.59 15.60 4.56
N LEU A 18 23.66 15.19 3.69
CA LEU A 18 23.14 16.08 2.63
C LEU A 18 22.32 17.24 3.19
N ARG A 19 21.57 16.97 4.27
CA ARG A 19 20.70 17.95 4.95
C ARG A 19 20.67 17.64 6.43
N THR A 20 20.53 18.69 7.23
CA THR A 20 20.48 18.59 8.69
C THR A 20 19.30 19.36 9.27
N GLN A 21 19.04 19.13 10.55
CA GLN A 21 18.10 19.89 11.38
C GLN A 21 18.62 19.96 12.80
N ASP A 22 18.72 21.17 13.34
CA ASP A 22 19.05 21.38 14.74
C ASP A 22 17.79 21.22 15.60
N GLU A 23 17.90 20.40 16.64
CA GLU A 23 16.83 20.12 17.59
C GLU A 23 17.42 19.58 18.90
N SER A 24 16.92 20.06 20.05
CA SER A 24 17.35 19.60 21.38
C SER A 24 18.87 19.64 21.62
N ASN A 25 19.54 20.69 21.11
CA ASN A 25 21.00 20.89 21.14
C ASN A 25 21.82 19.86 20.34
N GLU A 26 21.17 19.11 19.46
CA GLU A 26 21.82 18.16 18.55
C GLU A 26 21.50 18.52 17.10
N THR A 27 22.41 18.18 16.20
CA THR A 27 22.21 18.33 14.75
C THR A 27 21.91 16.96 14.17
N TRP A 28 20.69 16.78 13.67
CA TRP A 28 20.18 15.51 13.14
C TRP A 28 20.25 15.47 11.62
N THR A 29 20.55 14.30 11.07
CA THR A 29 20.54 14.06 9.63
C THR A 29 19.11 13.98 9.10
N ARG A 30 18.90 14.53 7.91
CA ARG A 30 17.65 14.42 7.15
C ARG A 30 17.91 13.81 5.79
N VAL A 31 17.03 12.91 5.38
CA VAL A 31 17.17 12.14 4.15
C VAL A 31 15.92 12.24 3.29
N ALA A 32 16.11 12.23 1.96
CA ALA A 32 15.02 11.94 1.04
C ALA A 32 14.53 10.49 1.23
N HIS A 33 13.32 10.17 0.76
CA HIS A 33 12.78 8.83 0.93
C HIS A 33 13.67 7.74 0.32
N THR A 34 14.23 8.00 -0.87
CA THR A 34 15.14 7.08 -1.56
C THR A 34 16.35 6.70 -0.72
N ASP A 35 16.90 7.65 0.04
CA ASP A 35 18.01 7.40 0.95
C ASP A 35 17.54 6.70 2.23
N ALA A 36 16.40 7.14 2.78
CA ALA A 36 15.80 6.52 3.96
C ALA A 36 15.57 5.01 3.78
N ALA A 37 15.18 4.58 2.58
CA ALA A 37 14.79 3.20 2.29
C ALA A 37 15.96 2.22 2.04
N GLY A 38 17.20 2.70 1.88
CA GLY A 38 18.30 1.80 1.50
C GLY A 38 19.70 2.39 1.46
N ASN A 39 19.92 3.59 2.00
CA ASN A 39 21.23 4.26 1.98
C ASN A 39 21.72 4.60 3.40
N PRO A 40 22.35 3.64 4.11
CA PRO A 40 22.91 3.88 5.45
C PRO A 40 23.95 5.01 5.47
N ASP A 41 24.74 5.15 4.41
CA ASP A 41 25.82 6.13 4.32
C ASP A 41 25.32 7.57 4.23
N ALA A 42 24.05 7.77 3.85
CA ALA A 42 23.38 9.07 3.87
C ALA A 42 22.60 9.34 5.17
N GLY A 43 22.60 8.41 6.12
CA GLY A 43 21.80 8.47 7.35
C GLY A 43 20.42 7.80 7.24
N GLY A 44 20.19 7.02 6.18
CA GLY A 44 19.01 6.17 6.01
C GLY A 44 19.17 4.78 6.60
N CYS A 45 18.28 3.86 6.22
CA CYS A 45 18.30 2.49 6.70
C CYS A 45 18.97 1.54 5.72
N ALA A 46 19.38 0.37 6.22
CA ALA A 46 19.67 -0.75 5.34
C ALA A 46 18.40 -1.15 4.56
N ALA A 47 18.58 -1.79 3.40
CA ALA A 47 17.47 -2.25 2.57
C ALA A 47 16.44 -3.04 3.39
N ASN A 48 15.15 -2.78 3.14
CA ASN A 48 14.01 -3.39 3.83
C ASN A 48 13.88 -3.09 5.33
N ARG A 49 14.67 -2.18 5.90
CA ARG A 49 14.61 -1.83 7.33
C ARG A 49 13.98 -0.48 7.64
N LEU A 50 13.55 0.29 6.63
CA LEU A 50 12.70 1.44 6.88
C LEU A 50 11.34 0.95 7.43
N PRO A 51 10.86 1.42 8.59
CA PRO A 51 9.61 0.97 9.18
C PRO A 51 8.39 1.26 8.30
N ARG A 52 7.40 0.36 8.32
CA ARG A 52 6.07 0.64 7.80
C ARG A 52 5.31 1.60 8.71
N ILE A 53 4.23 2.20 8.17
CA ILE A 53 3.43 3.17 8.92
C ILE A 53 2.81 2.57 10.19
N ASP A 54 2.31 1.32 10.14
CA ASP A 54 1.72 0.62 11.29
C ASP A 54 2.73 0.42 12.43
N GLN A 55 4.00 0.28 12.08
CA GLN A 55 5.10 0.13 13.04
C GLN A 55 5.45 1.47 13.71
N LEU A 56 5.40 2.58 12.97
CA LEU A 56 5.62 3.92 13.52
C LEU A 56 4.41 4.43 14.31
N GLU A 57 3.18 4.09 13.90
CA GLU A 57 1.97 4.31 14.70
C GLU A 57 2.06 3.60 16.04
N ALA A 58 2.51 2.34 16.06
CA ALA A 58 2.73 1.60 17.30
C ALA A 58 3.80 2.29 18.18
N LEU A 59 4.89 2.79 17.58
CA LEU A 59 5.90 3.57 18.30
C LEU A 59 5.31 4.84 18.91
N TYR A 60 4.52 5.60 18.14
CA TYR A 60 3.84 6.81 18.61
C TYR A 60 2.86 6.48 19.74
N ASN A 61 2.03 5.45 19.61
CA ASN A 61 1.05 5.08 20.62
C ASN A 61 1.71 4.70 21.95
N ALA A 62 2.90 4.08 21.91
CA ALA A 62 3.71 3.80 23.09
C ALA A 62 4.38 5.05 23.69
N ASN A 63 4.51 6.14 22.92
CA ASN A 63 5.25 7.36 23.27
C ASN A 63 4.50 8.64 22.89
N SER A 64 3.19 8.66 23.12
CA SER A 64 2.28 9.68 22.58
C SER A 64 2.57 11.09 23.09
N GLY A 65 2.23 12.10 22.29
CA GLY A 65 2.51 13.50 22.61
C GLY A 65 4.00 13.85 22.57
N GLY A 66 4.78 13.21 21.70
CA GLY A 66 6.21 13.49 21.53
C GLY A 66 7.11 12.96 22.66
N LYS A 67 6.59 12.11 23.56
CA LYS A 67 7.36 11.58 24.71
C LYS A 67 8.62 10.82 24.32
N ILE A 68 8.70 10.33 23.08
CA ILE A 68 9.91 9.69 22.54
C ILE A 68 11.13 10.60 22.66
N ASN A 69 10.95 11.93 22.59
CA ASN A 69 12.03 12.90 22.78
C ASN A 69 12.61 12.84 24.20
N GLY A 70 11.76 12.83 25.23
CA GLY A 70 12.22 12.78 26.61
C GLY A 70 12.70 11.39 27.05
N ILE A 71 12.18 10.31 26.46
CA ILE A 71 12.50 8.93 26.85
C ILE A 71 13.75 8.42 26.13
N GLN A 72 13.85 8.68 24.83
CA GLN A 72 14.91 8.13 23.97
C GLN A 72 15.80 9.20 23.33
N GLY A 73 15.52 10.49 23.55
CA GLY A 73 16.26 11.60 22.94
C GLY A 73 15.88 11.88 21.48
N TRP A 74 14.89 11.20 20.92
CA TRP A 74 14.62 11.29 19.48
C TRP A 74 14.03 12.65 19.10
N PRO A 75 14.41 13.22 17.95
CA PRO A 75 13.87 14.50 17.49
C PRO A 75 12.39 14.33 17.06
N VAL A 76 11.53 15.29 17.35
CA VAL A 76 10.09 15.27 17.04
C VAL A 76 9.62 16.51 16.26
N TYR A 77 10.52 17.44 15.93
CA TYR A 77 10.20 18.65 15.17
C TYR A 77 9.73 18.37 13.73
N LEU A 78 10.33 17.36 13.08
CA LEU A 78 9.95 16.90 11.74
C LEU A 78 9.33 15.51 11.78
N ASN A 79 8.72 15.16 10.65
CA ASN A 79 8.08 13.87 10.44
C ASN A 79 9.10 12.74 10.25
N TYR A 80 8.62 11.50 10.34
CA TYR A 80 9.39 10.28 10.09
C TYR A 80 8.91 9.60 8.82
N TRP A 81 9.86 9.26 7.95
CA TRP A 81 9.56 8.45 6.76
C TRP A 81 9.08 7.06 7.14
N SER A 82 8.11 6.54 6.38
CA SER A 82 7.77 5.12 6.37
C SER A 82 8.06 4.49 5.02
N SER A 83 8.17 3.16 4.98
CA SER A 83 8.21 2.38 3.74
C SER A 83 6.83 2.18 3.12
N THR A 84 5.75 2.61 3.79
CA THR A 84 4.38 2.41 3.32
C THR A 84 4.05 3.41 2.23
N TYR A 85 3.64 2.90 1.06
CA TYR A 85 3.15 3.72 -0.03
C TYR A 85 1.82 4.39 0.37
N GLN A 86 1.75 5.71 0.24
CA GLN A 86 0.45 6.35 0.08
C GLN A 86 0.05 6.29 -1.38
N SER A 87 0.99 6.62 -2.27
CA SER A 87 1.05 6.78 -3.74
C SER A 87 1.42 5.59 -4.62
N ALA A 88 1.34 5.73 -5.94
CA ALA A 88 2.37 5.14 -6.80
C ALA A 88 3.71 5.92 -6.70
N THR A 89 3.65 7.18 -6.26
CA THR A 89 4.78 8.12 -6.27
C THR A 89 5.02 8.80 -4.93
N THR A 90 4.24 8.49 -3.89
CA THR A 90 4.34 9.09 -2.54
C THR A 90 4.30 8.03 -1.45
N TRP A 91 4.90 8.34 -0.30
CA TRP A 91 4.95 7.49 0.87
C TRP A 91 4.29 8.16 2.05
N LYS A 92 3.70 7.36 2.94
CA LYS A 92 3.19 7.84 4.22
C LYS A 92 4.35 8.25 5.10
N LEU A 93 4.12 9.26 5.92
CA LEU A 93 5.02 9.73 6.96
C LEU A 93 4.19 10.08 8.20
N ILE A 94 4.81 10.09 9.37
CA ILE A 94 4.11 10.36 10.64
C ILE A 94 4.85 11.38 11.48
N ALA A 95 4.11 12.28 12.12
CA ALA A 95 4.62 13.20 13.13
C ALA A 95 4.61 12.51 14.50
N LEU A 96 5.76 12.11 15.04
CA LEU A 96 5.82 11.50 16.38
C LEU A 96 5.45 12.48 17.51
N ALA A 97 5.38 13.79 17.23
CA ALA A 97 4.88 14.80 18.17
C ALA A 97 3.40 14.64 18.51
N ASN A 98 2.55 14.23 17.55
CA ASN A 98 1.09 14.24 17.72
C ASN A 98 0.34 13.09 17.02
N GLY A 99 1.07 12.19 16.33
CA GLY A 99 0.52 11.02 15.66
C GLY A 99 -0.13 11.29 14.30
N SER A 100 -0.05 12.52 13.78
CA SER A 100 -0.64 12.84 12.47
C SER A 100 0.13 12.17 11.35
N GLU A 101 -0.60 11.55 10.42
CA GLU A 101 -0.07 10.97 9.20
C GLU A 101 -0.26 11.92 8.01
N PHE A 102 0.72 11.93 7.10
CA PHE A 102 0.66 12.65 5.84
C PHE A 102 1.31 11.82 4.73
N ALA A 103 1.31 12.36 3.51
CA ALA A 103 2.00 11.74 2.38
C ALA A 103 2.88 12.75 1.65
N ASN A 104 4.08 12.30 1.25
CA ASN A 104 5.02 13.12 0.49
C ASN A 104 5.96 12.25 -0.35
N SER A 105 6.74 12.87 -1.21
CA SER A 105 7.76 12.24 -2.05
C SER A 105 9.06 13.03 -2.18
N ASN A 106 9.00 14.37 -2.01
CA ASN A 106 10.06 15.29 -2.39
C ASN A 106 10.50 16.19 -1.22
N VAL A 107 10.50 15.64 0.00
CA VAL A 107 11.04 16.30 1.20
C VAL A 107 12.22 15.53 1.75
N SER A 108 12.99 16.16 2.64
CA SER A 108 13.93 15.43 3.50
C SER A 108 13.50 15.57 4.95
N ILE A 109 13.40 14.46 5.65
CA ILE A 109 12.90 14.39 7.03
C ILE A 109 13.66 13.28 7.76
N TYR A 110 13.23 12.93 8.97
CA TYR A 110 13.89 11.93 9.79
C TYR A 110 13.61 10.51 9.29
N ALA A 111 14.58 9.62 9.50
CA ALA A 111 14.46 8.18 9.27
C ALA A 111 14.80 7.44 10.56
N SER A 112 13.91 6.57 11.02
CA SER A 112 14.21 5.56 12.03
C SER A 112 14.35 4.20 11.33
N CYS A 113 15.11 3.27 11.90
CA CYS A 113 15.41 2.00 11.25
C CYS A 113 15.08 0.82 12.15
N LEU A 114 14.48 -0.23 11.58
CA LEU A 114 14.30 -1.51 12.25
C LEU A 114 15.64 -2.21 12.44
N ALA A 115 15.78 -2.97 13.52
CA ALA A 115 16.93 -3.86 13.70
C ALA A 115 16.92 -5.06 12.74
N SER A 116 15.73 -5.49 12.31
CA SER A 116 15.51 -6.64 11.42
C SER A 116 14.66 -6.22 10.22
N ASP A 117 14.80 -6.96 9.13
CA ASP A 117 14.10 -6.68 7.89
C ASP A 117 12.58 -6.79 8.06
N ASN A 118 11.83 -5.95 7.34
CA ASN A 118 10.40 -6.13 7.20
C ASN A 118 10.07 -7.49 6.56
N PRO A 119 8.91 -8.09 6.91
CA PRO A 119 8.43 -9.28 6.22
C PRO A 119 8.31 -9.02 4.72
N VAL A 120 8.84 -9.94 3.93
CA VAL A 120 8.81 -9.86 2.47
C VAL A 120 7.53 -10.54 1.96
N PRO A 121 6.67 -9.82 1.21
CA PRO A 121 5.54 -10.43 0.53
C PRO A 121 5.96 -11.59 -0.38
N ALA A 122 5.27 -12.73 -0.28
CA ALA A 122 5.53 -13.92 -1.09
C ALA A 122 4.28 -14.45 -1.81
N ALA A 123 3.08 -14.16 -1.30
CA ALA A 123 1.83 -14.60 -1.90
C ALA A 123 0.77 -13.49 -1.83
N ILE A 124 -0.06 -13.42 -2.88
CA ILE A 124 -1.26 -12.58 -2.93
C ILE A 124 -2.46 -13.46 -3.24
N THR A 125 -3.54 -13.30 -2.49
CA THR A 125 -4.81 -13.97 -2.75
C THR A 125 -5.89 -12.93 -2.99
N ILE A 126 -6.78 -13.20 -3.95
CA ILE A 126 -7.92 -12.36 -4.28
C ILE A 126 -9.15 -13.27 -4.24
N GLU A 127 -10.11 -12.92 -3.40
CA GLU A 127 -11.32 -13.71 -3.17
C GLU A 127 -12.54 -12.79 -3.07
N PRO A 128 -13.75 -13.21 -3.45
CA PRO A 128 -14.96 -12.44 -3.16
C PRO A 128 -15.14 -12.31 -1.64
N VAL A 129 -15.61 -11.14 -1.20
CA VAL A 129 -15.98 -10.92 0.21
C VAL A 129 -17.14 -11.82 0.61
N ASP A 130 -18.07 -12.08 -0.32
CA ASP A 130 -19.15 -13.07 -0.17
C ASP A 130 -18.73 -14.39 -0.83
N PRO A 131 -18.40 -15.44 -0.06
CA PRO A 131 -17.97 -16.72 -0.60
C PRO A 131 -19.04 -17.43 -1.43
N SER A 132 -20.33 -17.08 -1.29
CA SER A 132 -21.41 -17.69 -2.07
C SER A 132 -21.38 -17.30 -3.55
N LEU A 133 -20.61 -16.26 -3.89
CA LEU A 133 -20.41 -15.82 -5.27
C LEU A 133 -19.40 -16.71 -6.01
N TRP A 134 -18.65 -17.57 -5.31
CA TRP A 134 -17.78 -18.54 -5.96
C TRP A 134 -18.57 -19.49 -6.84
N TYR A 135 -18.07 -19.68 -8.05
CA TYR A 135 -18.51 -20.71 -8.96
C TYR A 135 -17.29 -21.55 -9.34
N ASP A 136 -17.30 -22.79 -8.85
CA ASP A 136 -16.27 -23.78 -9.10
C ASP A 136 -16.92 -25.04 -9.68
N GLY A 137 -17.09 -25.04 -11.00
CA GLY A 137 -17.78 -26.12 -11.70
C GLY A 137 -17.45 -26.16 -13.18
N SER A 138 -17.38 -27.36 -13.75
CA SER A 138 -17.03 -27.58 -15.17
C SER A 138 -15.73 -26.90 -15.58
N ASP A 139 -14.69 -27.00 -14.74
CA ASP A 139 -13.37 -26.37 -14.92
C ASP A 139 -13.39 -24.83 -15.00
N VAL A 140 -14.50 -24.21 -14.57
CA VAL A 140 -14.61 -22.75 -14.44
C VAL A 140 -14.38 -22.38 -12.98
N HIS A 141 -13.32 -21.63 -12.74
CA HIS A 141 -13.04 -20.97 -11.46
C HIS A 141 -13.36 -19.48 -11.59
N ALA A 142 -14.57 -19.09 -11.19
CA ALA A 142 -15.05 -17.73 -11.40
C ALA A 142 -15.85 -17.21 -10.20
N VAL A 143 -16.09 -15.90 -10.19
CA VAL A 143 -17.03 -15.25 -9.29
C VAL A 143 -18.24 -14.79 -10.09
N LYS A 144 -19.45 -15.17 -9.66
CA LYS A 144 -20.72 -14.84 -10.34
C LYS A 144 -21.46 -13.75 -9.58
N VAL A 145 -21.81 -12.68 -10.28
CA VAL A 145 -22.69 -11.61 -9.78
C VAL A 145 -23.75 -11.28 -10.84
N LYS A 146 -24.86 -10.65 -10.43
CA LYS A 146 -25.84 -10.19 -11.42
C LYS A 146 -25.30 -8.96 -12.15
N LYS A 147 -25.87 -8.70 -13.32
CA LYS A 147 -25.63 -7.48 -14.08
C LYS A 147 -25.85 -6.25 -13.21
N GLY A 148 -24.87 -5.35 -13.17
CA GLY A 148 -25.01 -4.08 -12.44
C GLY A 148 -24.81 -4.22 -10.94
N ASP A 149 -24.69 -5.45 -10.43
CA ASP A 149 -24.22 -5.67 -9.07
C ASP A 149 -22.72 -5.41 -9.00
N THR A 150 -22.31 -5.01 -7.82
CA THR A 150 -20.92 -4.67 -7.54
C THR A 150 -20.26 -5.83 -6.82
N LEU A 151 -19.19 -6.38 -7.42
CA LEU A 151 -18.41 -7.43 -6.78
C LEU A 151 -17.39 -6.81 -5.82
N GLN A 152 -17.49 -7.17 -4.54
CA GLN A 152 -16.48 -6.85 -3.55
C GLN A 152 -15.47 -7.98 -3.46
N LEU A 153 -14.19 -7.66 -3.61
CA LEU A 153 -13.06 -8.58 -3.53
C LEU A 153 -12.20 -8.26 -2.31
N LYS A 154 -11.78 -9.25 -1.54
CA LYS A 154 -10.77 -9.11 -0.51
C LYS A 154 -9.42 -9.50 -1.09
N VAL A 155 -8.43 -8.62 -0.92
CA VAL A 155 -7.03 -8.92 -1.24
C VAL A 155 -6.29 -9.22 0.06
N THR A 156 -5.56 -10.33 0.10
CA THR A 156 -4.68 -10.66 1.23
C THR A 156 -3.27 -10.88 0.70
N VAL A 157 -2.30 -10.21 1.30
CA VAL A 157 -0.88 -10.41 1.02
C VAL A 157 -0.23 -11.14 2.19
N LYS A 158 0.53 -12.19 1.90
CA LYS A 158 1.20 -13.02 2.90
C LYS A 158 2.70 -13.15 2.63
N ASP A 159 3.48 -13.32 3.69
CA ASP A 159 4.88 -13.72 3.62
C ASP A 159 5.03 -15.21 3.27
N ALA A 160 6.27 -15.68 3.11
CA ALA A 160 6.57 -17.08 2.77
C ALA A 160 6.15 -18.08 3.87
N SER A 161 5.92 -17.61 5.09
CA SER A 161 5.43 -18.41 6.22
C SER A 161 3.90 -18.40 6.34
N GLY A 162 3.20 -17.65 5.47
CA GLY A 162 1.75 -17.55 5.45
C GLY A 162 1.16 -16.47 6.36
N ASN A 163 2.00 -15.63 7.00
CA ASN A 163 1.53 -14.54 7.84
C ASN A 163 1.11 -13.35 6.99
N PRO A 164 0.05 -12.61 7.36
CA PRO A 164 -0.35 -11.41 6.63
C PRO A 164 0.72 -10.32 6.72
N VAL A 165 0.93 -9.59 5.61
CA VAL A 165 1.81 -8.42 5.54
C VAL A 165 0.94 -7.16 5.47
N PRO A 166 0.79 -6.40 6.57
CA PRO A 166 0.02 -5.16 6.59
C PRO A 166 0.53 -4.13 5.58
N GLU A 167 -0.40 -3.39 4.96
CA GLU A 167 -0.11 -2.28 4.05
C GLU A 167 0.83 -2.65 2.87
N ALA A 168 0.94 -3.94 2.54
CA ALA A 168 1.75 -4.39 1.41
C ALA A 168 1.17 -3.83 0.10
N PRO A 169 1.99 -3.16 -0.73
CA PRO A 169 1.51 -2.62 -2.00
C PRO A 169 1.18 -3.76 -2.96
N PHE A 170 0.09 -3.61 -3.70
CA PHE A 170 -0.25 -4.51 -4.79
C PHE A 170 -0.81 -3.73 -5.98
N VAL A 171 -0.67 -4.34 -7.15
CA VAL A 171 -1.24 -3.85 -8.40
C VAL A 171 -2.30 -4.84 -8.85
N LEU A 172 -3.48 -4.33 -9.16
CA LEU A 172 -4.55 -5.10 -9.77
C LEU A 172 -4.80 -4.57 -11.18
N THR A 173 -4.50 -5.40 -12.17
CA THR A 173 -4.82 -5.16 -13.57
C THR A 173 -5.94 -6.09 -13.99
N ARG A 174 -6.89 -5.59 -14.77
CA ARG A 174 -7.88 -6.43 -15.46
C ARG A 174 -7.43 -6.65 -16.89
N GLY A 175 -7.46 -7.90 -17.34
CA GLY A 175 -7.26 -8.25 -18.75
C GLY A 175 -8.51 -8.03 -19.60
N ASP A 176 -8.42 -8.39 -20.87
CA ASP A 176 -9.55 -8.36 -21.81
C ASP A 176 -10.68 -9.32 -21.38
N GLY A 177 -11.92 -8.94 -21.66
CA GLY A 177 -13.10 -9.77 -21.46
C GLY A 177 -13.37 -10.66 -22.68
N TYR A 178 -14.05 -11.79 -22.46
CA TYR A 178 -14.53 -12.66 -23.54
C TYR A 178 -15.97 -13.06 -23.27
N ASP A 179 -16.80 -13.09 -24.32
CA ASP A 179 -18.13 -13.69 -24.21
C ASP A 179 -18.07 -15.22 -24.35
N ARG A 180 -19.24 -15.88 -24.27
CA ARG A 180 -19.33 -17.35 -24.41
C ARG A 180 -19.01 -17.86 -25.82
N ARG A 181 -18.99 -16.98 -26.82
CA ARG A 181 -18.62 -17.29 -28.20
C ARG A 181 -17.11 -17.08 -28.42
N GLY A 182 -16.39 -16.58 -27.41
CA GLY A 182 -14.98 -16.24 -27.50
C GLY A 182 -14.71 -14.88 -28.14
N GLU A 183 -15.74 -14.05 -28.32
CA GLU A 183 -15.56 -12.69 -28.83
C GLU A 183 -14.83 -11.84 -27.78
N LYS A 184 -13.77 -11.18 -28.21
CA LYS A 184 -12.87 -10.41 -27.35
C LYS A 184 -13.40 -8.98 -27.15
N TYR A 185 -13.41 -8.54 -25.90
CA TYR A 185 -13.76 -7.19 -25.48
C TYR A 185 -12.56 -6.57 -24.78
N THR A 186 -11.91 -5.61 -25.44
CA THR A 186 -10.72 -4.96 -24.89
C THR A 186 -11.04 -4.10 -23.70
N ALA A 187 -10.26 -4.25 -22.63
CA ALA A 187 -10.30 -3.31 -21.51
C ALA A 187 -9.62 -1.99 -21.95
N GLN A 188 -10.37 -0.89 -21.98
CA GLN A 188 -9.85 0.45 -22.29
C GLN A 188 -10.14 1.42 -21.14
N ASP A 189 -9.31 2.47 -21.02
CA ASP A 189 -9.54 3.58 -20.09
C ASP A 189 -10.71 4.44 -20.58
N GLY A 190 -11.87 4.35 -19.90
CA GLY A 190 -13.07 5.11 -20.26
C GLY A 190 -14.35 4.33 -20.04
N ASP A 191 -15.48 4.94 -20.41
CA ASP A 191 -16.75 4.22 -20.53
C ASP A 191 -16.64 3.29 -21.74
N ASP A 192 -16.67 1.98 -21.52
CA ASP A 192 -16.82 1.03 -22.61
C ASP A 192 -18.17 1.32 -23.28
N LEU A 193 -18.14 1.82 -24.52
CA LEU A 193 -19.34 2.12 -25.31
C LEU A 193 -20.26 0.90 -25.48
N GLN A 194 -19.76 -0.31 -25.23
CA GLN A 194 -20.54 -1.55 -25.28
C GLN A 194 -21.08 -2.00 -23.90
N GLY A 195 -20.56 -1.43 -22.80
CA GLY A 195 -20.94 -1.76 -21.44
C GLY A 195 -20.69 -3.22 -21.08
N ILE A 196 -19.58 -3.80 -21.53
CA ILE A 196 -19.18 -5.20 -21.32
C ILE A 196 -17.93 -5.28 -20.44
N VAL A 197 -17.05 -4.29 -20.52
CA VAL A 197 -15.88 -4.14 -19.66
C VAL A 197 -15.98 -2.84 -18.87
N THR A 198 -15.96 -2.96 -17.55
CA THR A 198 -15.97 -1.83 -16.61
C THR A 198 -14.56 -1.56 -16.07
N PRO A 199 -14.26 -0.30 -15.77
CA PRO A 199 -13.06 0.04 -15.02
C PRO A 199 -13.10 -0.61 -13.64
N VAL A 200 -12.00 -1.26 -13.23
CA VAL A 200 -11.80 -1.69 -11.84
C VAL A 200 -11.82 -0.45 -10.96
N VAL A 201 -12.62 -0.40 -9.89
CA VAL A 201 -12.54 0.71 -8.93
C VAL A 201 -11.89 0.14 -7.66
N ILE A 202 -10.68 0.59 -7.37
CA ILE A 202 -10.08 0.32 -6.06
C ILE A 202 -10.34 1.55 -5.22
N ASP A 203 -11.03 1.40 -4.10
CA ASP A 203 -11.30 2.51 -3.17
C ASP A 203 -9.98 2.97 -2.51
N GLY A 204 -9.27 3.84 -3.22
CA GLY A 204 -7.95 4.36 -2.85
C GLY A 204 -7.29 5.04 -4.04
N ASP A 205 -7.78 6.23 -4.37
CA ASP A 205 -7.25 7.21 -5.32
C ASP A 205 -7.21 6.78 -6.80
N ARG A 206 -8.31 7.13 -7.48
CA ARG A 206 -8.44 7.22 -8.94
C ARG A 206 -7.19 7.87 -9.57
N TRP A 207 -6.43 7.12 -10.38
CA TRP A 207 -5.40 7.66 -11.26
C TRP A 207 -5.89 7.60 -12.73
N PRO A 208 -5.79 8.68 -13.53
CA PRO A 208 -6.01 8.64 -14.96
C PRO A 208 -4.67 8.26 -15.65
N GLY A 209 -4.56 7.00 -16.05
CA GLY A 209 -3.40 6.45 -16.75
C GLY A 209 -3.60 4.94 -17.01
N PRO A 210 -2.76 4.32 -17.86
CA PRO A 210 -2.96 2.97 -18.42
C PRO A 210 -3.27 1.91 -17.34
N PRO A 211 -3.81 0.71 -17.68
CA PRO A 211 -4.74 -0.10 -16.84
C PRO A 211 -4.19 -0.69 -15.52
N LEU A 212 -3.03 -0.24 -15.07
CA LEU A 212 -2.43 -0.51 -13.77
C LEU A 212 -3.13 0.33 -12.69
N LYS A 213 -3.98 -0.32 -11.89
CA LYS A 213 -4.55 0.31 -10.69
C LYS A 213 -3.84 -0.21 -9.45
N TRP A 214 -3.29 0.72 -8.68
CA TRP A 214 -2.64 0.47 -7.40
C TRP A 214 -3.71 0.37 -6.32
N GLY A 215 -3.76 -0.74 -5.60
CA GLY A 215 -4.66 -0.90 -4.47
C GLY A 215 -4.02 -0.48 -3.15
N ARG A 216 -4.78 0.21 -2.30
CA ARG A 216 -4.33 0.82 -1.04
C ARG A 216 -5.39 0.63 0.03
N ARG A 217 -5.09 -0.14 1.09
CA ARG A 217 -5.67 -0.10 2.46
C ARG A 217 -5.32 -1.39 3.24
N PRO A 218 -5.48 -1.42 4.57
CA PRO A 218 -4.87 -2.42 5.45
C PRO A 218 -5.15 -3.85 5.02
N ALA A 219 -4.16 -4.73 5.18
CA ALA A 219 -4.29 -6.18 4.99
C ALA A 219 -5.21 -6.86 6.03
N LEU A 220 -6.08 -6.10 6.67
CA LEU A 220 -7.22 -6.56 7.43
C LEU A 220 -8.46 -5.93 6.77
N THR A 221 -9.03 -6.65 5.82
CA THR A 221 -10.36 -6.40 5.22
C THR A 221 -10.52 -5.05 4.51
N ALA A 222 -10.02 -4.93 3.29
CA ALA A 222 -10.48 -3.89 2.35
C ALA A 222 -11.17 -4.54 1.13
N PRO A 223 -12.44 -4.21 0.84
CA PRO A 223 -13.11 -4.63 -0.39
C PRO A 223 -12.57 -3.81 -1.58
N ALA A 224 -11.98 -4.46 -2.57
CA ALA A 224 -11.79 -3.92 -3.92
C ALA A 224 -13.10 -4.07 -4.72
N LEU A 225 -13.50 -3.00 -5.41
CA LEU A 225 -14.81 -2.89 -6.03
C LEU A 225 -14.72 -3.19 -7.53
N LEU A 226 -15.09 -4.40 -7.92
CA LEU A 226 -15.23 -4.76 -9.33
C LEU A 226 -16.72 -4.66 -9.71
N VAL A 227 -17.15 -3.51 -10.22
CA VAL A 227 -18.47 -3.42 -10.88
C VAL A 227 -18.40 -4.33 -12.10
N LEU A 228 -19.27 -5.31 -12.28
CA LEU A 228 -19.33 -6.13 -13.50
C LEU A 228 -20.56 -5.71 -14.30
N PRO A 229 -20.43 -5.28 -15.56
CA PRO A 229 -21.60 -5.07 -16.37
C PRO A 229 -21.98 -6.43 -16.98
N ALA A 230 -23.22 -6.58 -17.41
CA ALA A 230 -23.63 -7.74 -18.20
C ALA A 230 -24.43 -7.27 -19.41
N ARG A 231 -24.79 -8.21 -20.29
CA ARG A 231 -25.96 -8.05 -21.17
C ARG A 231 -27.03 -9.11 -20.84
N THR A 232 -28.25 -8.70 -21.13
CA THR A 232 -29.53 -9.39 -20.94
C THR A 232 -29.51 -10.77 -21.60
N PRO A 233 -30.22 -11.77 -21.02
CA PRO A 233 -30.44 -13.03 -21.70
C PRO A 233 -31.34 -12.77 -22.92
N THR A 234 -30.82 -12.93 -24.13
CA THR A 234 -31.69 -13.16 -25.29
C THR A 234 -32.38 -14.51 -25.07
N ALA A 235 -33.70 -14.48 -24.93
CA ALA A 235 -34.52 -15.68 -24.89
C ALA A 235 -34.24 -16.54 -26.15
N PRO A 236 -34.25 -17.88 -26.05
CA PRO A 236 -34.18 -18.71 -27.24
C PRO A 236 -35.43 -18.47 -28.09
N HIS A 237 -35.24 -18.15 -29.36
CA HIS A 237 -36.29 -18.26 -30.37
C HIS A 237 -36.79 -19.70 -30.35
N ARG A 238 -38.07 -19.88 -30.04
CA ARG A 238 -38.79 -21.11 -30.40
C ARG A 238 -39.14 -20.99 -31.87
N ASP A 239 -38.64 -21.92 -32.66
CA ASP A 239 -39.30 -22.32 -33.92
C ASP A 239 -40.55 -23.15 -33.61
#